data_AF-A0A372R5H6-F1
#
_entry.id   AF-A0A372R5H6-F1
#
_cell.length_a   1.000
_cell.length_b   1.000
_cell.length_c   1.000
_cell.angle_alpha   90.00
_cell.angle_beta   90.00
_cell.angle_gamma   90.00
#
_symmetry.space_group_name_H-M   'P 1'
#
loop_
_entity.id
_entity.type
_entity.pdbx_description
1 polymer ?
#
loop_
_entity_poly.entity_id
_entity_poly.type
_entity_poly.pdbx_seq_one_letter_code
_entity_poly.pdbx_strand_id
1 'polypeptide(L)'
;METEFSYQSLNSVQGRCLATQIPPEIFINICQDLPPTDLLSLARVCKKFYSYLCSTNSTTTQEIWKNSRLTFLPFVQMPPPEGMMELQYVKLVTERGCQFCKKPRIRKVYWAFLVRCCRKCLEDRTIRLDQIRHHLQSPNLIPDDFLSGLTFTTGFYKSGWDRSPKHRPANLYWIQNVNDTYAEYIKLDVNGRREWIKRKREEGKIKMEEVVKREIEHENEYWTKTMENSKKRDDRASMIDYLIRKEKNEYGFPRFKMSIVEQCSTYNKAMMSTSTSPFTERAWIGFRNKLIPEYTQLFSSLRMQRQETERHLSPDVAIQTRQMDIVKTIFELLRPEGEQRQFSNTVTVNQQQQQQNTSSDSDNNEPLENGNQIKNNNNFVFENFLIKYLPWCPTFRNPPFVNKDPRILWDDDFLMSVLIPQLREEALYLKNYPAPIDTVCGAFLHGGLNNKRVFGCKLCINNNNNNNTQDIPQLYSFFEVRLHLTKDEHKVRMINDDSMIEVYPSLSKSADNTSYSGQLFPRNKPEVFFAAGFNCNLICNLLN
;
A
#
# COMPACT_ATOMS: atom_id res chain seq x y z
N MET A 1 -50.61 -7.79 63.60
CA MET A 1 -49.55 -8.71 63.16
C MET A 1 -49.27 -8.40 61.70
N GLU A 2 -48.73 -7.24 61.33
CA GLU A 2 -47.45 -6.66 61.76
C GLU A 2 -46.32 -7.69 61.68
N THR A 3 -45.70 -7.76 60.50
CA THR A 3 -44.31 -8.16 60.34
C THR A 3 -43.57 -6.96 59.75
N GLU A 4 -42.68 -6.41 60.56
CA GLU A 4 -41.78 -5.32 60.24
C GLU A 4 -40.86 -5.68 59.07
N PHE A 5 -40.79 -4.79 58.07
CA PHE A 5 -39.57 -4.61 57.30
C PHE A 5 -39.13 -3.16 57.49
N SER A 6 -38.19 -3.00 58.41
CA SER A 6 -37.47 -1.76 58.66
C SER A 6 -36.82 -1.27 57.36
N TYR A 7 -37.34 -0.17 56.82
CA TYR A 7 -36.59 0.66 55.89
C TYR A 7 -35.49 1.36 56.69
N GLN A 8 -34.36 0.66 56.88
CA GLN A 8 -33.12 1.31 57.26
C GLN A 8 -32.85 2.43 56.26
N SER A 9 -32.69 3.63 56.80
CA SER A 9 -32.28 4.83 56.09
C SER A 9 -31.17 4.50 55.09
N LEU A 10 -31.45 4.67 53.80
CA LEU A 10 -30.41 4.81 52.80
C LEU A 10 -29.64 6.08 53.15
N ASN A 11 -28.58 5.92 53.94
CA ASN A 11 -27.60 6.94 54.21
C ASN A 11 -27.14 7.50 52.87
N SER A 12 -27.45 8.76 52.61
CA SER A 12 -26.89 9.48 51.47
C SER A 12 -25.38 9.46 51.62
N VAL A 13 -24.69 8.61 50.87
CA VAL A 13 -23.24 8.72 50.72
C VAL A 13 -23.00 10.01 49.96
N GLN A 14 -22.87 11.12 50.69
CA GLN A 14 -22.35 12.37 50.18
C GLN A 14 -20.92 12.10 49.73
N GLY A 15 -20.74 11.77 48.46
CA GLY A 15 -19.42 11.67 47.85
C GLY A 15 -18.70 13.00 48.05
N ARG A 16 -17.73 13.04 48.96
CA ARG A 16 -16.92 14.24 49.16
C ARG A 16 -15.98 14.38 47.97
N CYS A 17 -16.03 15.52 47.28
CA CYS A 17 -15.08 15.82 46.21
C CYS A 17 -13.69 16.11 46.83
N LEU A 18 -12.84 15.09 46.91
CA LEU A 18 -11.47 15.19 47.45
C LEU A 18 -10.67 16.30 46.75
N ALA A 19 -10.89 16.52 45.46
CA ALA A 19 -10.21 17.55 44.68
C ALA A 19 -10.48 18.99 45.19
N THR A 20 -11.59 19.23 45.90
CA THR A 20 -11.85 20.53 46.53
C THR A 20 -11.15 20.70 47.89
N GLN A 21 -10.63 19.62 48.47
CA GLN A 21 -9.86 19.61 49.72
C GLN A 21 -8.35 19.73 49.48
N ILE A 22 -7.90 19.50 48.24
CA ILE A 22 -6.50 19.69 47.84
C ILE A 22 -6.11 21.17 48.02
N PRO A 23 -4.92 21.46 48.60
CA PRO A 23 -4.38 22.82 48.65
C PRO A 23 -4.31 23.45 47.26
N PRO A 24 -4.61 24.75 47.11
CA PRO A 24 -4.62 25.42 45.81
C PRO A 24 -3.34 25.22 45.01
N GLU A 25 -2.18 25.20 45.66
CA GLU A 25 -0.86 25.06 45.06
C GLU A 25 -0.68 23.69 44.38
N ILE A 26 -1.10 22.61 45.06
CA ILE A 26 -1.06 21.25 44.52
C ILE A 26 -2.07 21.11 43.38
N PHE A 27 -3.25 21.71 43.52
CA PHE A 27 -4.25 21.74 42.45
C PHE A 27 -3.73 22.45 41.20
N ILE A 28 -3.02 23.57 41.37
CA ILE A 28 -2.38 24.32 40.28
C ILE A 28 -1.33 23.45 39.57
N ASN A 29 -0.47 22.76 40.31
CA ASN A 29 0.53 21.86 39.73
C ASN A 29 -0.13 20.76 38.89
N ILE A 30 -1.19 20.13 39.39
CA ILE A 30 -1.96 19.15 38.62
C ILE A 30 -2.49 19.77 37.32
N CYS A 31 -3.02 20.99 37.39
CA CYS A 31 -3.58 21.66 36.21
C CYS A 31 -2.54 21.99 35.13
N GLN A 32 -1.27 22.21 35.49
CA GLN A 32 -0.21 22.49 34.50
C GLN A 32 0.05 21.30 33.57
N ASP A 33 -0.24 20.08 34.03
CA ASP A 33 -0.04 18.83 33.29
C ASP A 33 -1.33 18.31 32.61
N LEU A 34 -2.39 19.12 32.55
CA LEU A 34 -3.64 18.74 31.88
C LEU A 34 -3.76 19.37 30.50
N PRO A 35 -4.35 18.66 29.51
CA PRO A 35 -4.63 19.23 28.21
C PRO A 35 -5.73 20.30 28.30
N PRO A 36 -5.75 21.28 27.36
CA PRO A 36 -6.69 22.38 27.42
C PRO A 36 -8.17 21.99 27.48
N THR A 37 -8.56 20.87 26.86
CA THR A 37 -9.93 20.35 26.90
C THR A 37 -10.37 19.95 28.30
N ASP A 38 -9.46 19.40 29.08
CA ASP A 38 -9.73 18.88 30.41
C ASP A 38 -9.77 20.04 31.40
N LEU A 39 -8.88 21.02 31.25
CA LEU A 39 -8.94 22.27 32.02
C LEU A 39 -10.26 23.04 31.78
N LEU A 40 -10.71 23.14 30.52
CA LEU A 40 -12.00 23.77 30.20
C LEU A 40 -13.18 23.01 30.81
N SER A 41 -13.09 21.68 30.89
CA SER A 41 -14.09 20.83 31.54
C SER A 41 -14.06 21.01 33.05
N LEU A 42 -12.86 21.02 33.65
CA LEU A 42 -12.63 21.19 35.08
C LEU A 42 -13.13 22.55 35.59
N ALA A 43 -12.91 23.61 34.81
CA ALA A 43 -13.45 24.94 35.09
C ALA A 43 -14.99 24.98 35.17
N ARG A 44 -15.69 24.01 34.59
CA ARG A 44 -17.16 23.89 34.62
C ARG A 44 -17.69 23.01 35.74
N VAL A 45 -16.82 22.32 36.49
CA VAL A 45 -17.22 21.38 37.54
C VAL A 45 -17.77 22.09 38.79
N CYS A 46 -17.06 23.09 39.31
CA CYS A 46 -17.49 23.83 40.50
C CYS A 46 -16.96 25.27 40.53
N LYS A 47 -17.58 26.12 41.37
CA LYS A 47 -17.20 27.54 41.53
C LYS A 47 -15.74 27.72 41.96
N LYS A 48 -15.21 26.82 42.79
CA LYS A 48 -13.83 26.86 43.27
C LYS A 48 -12.84 26.69 42.11
N PHE A 49 -13.01 25.65 41.30
CA PHE A 49 -12.15 25.43 40.12
C PHE A 49 -12.31 26.53 39.08
N TYR A 50 -13.53 27.03 38.88
CA TYR A 50 -13.75 28.19 38.02
C TYR A 50 -12.94 29.41 38.50
N SER A 51 -12.94 29.69 39.80
CA SER A 51 -12.18 30.82 40.35
C SER A 51 -10.67 30.70 40.13
N TYR A 52 -10.12 29.48 40.19
CA TYR A 52 -8.69 29.22 39.95
C TYR A 52 -8.31 29.27 38.47
N LEU A 53 -9.15 28.71 37.60
CA LEU A 53 -8.84 28.53 36.18
C LEU A 53 -9.32 29.68 35.29
N CYS A 54 -10.21 30.55 35.77
CA CYS A 54 -10.79 31.63 34.99
C CYS A 54 -10.55 33.03 35.58
N SER A 55 -9.65 33.16 36.56
CA SER A 55 -9.26 34.48 37.08
C SER A 55 -8.48 35.26 36.02
N THR A 56 -9.03 36.40 35.59
CA THR A 56 -8.48 37.18 34.48
C THR A 56 -7.21 37.94 34.83
N ASN A 57 -6.96 38.23 36.11
CA ASN A 57 -5.85 39.07 36.54
C ASN A 57 -4.73 38.27 37.24
N SER A 58 -4.84 36.94 37.28
CA SER A 58 -3.84 36.08 37.94
C SER A 58 -2.76 35.64 36.95
N THR A 59 -1.51 35.97 37.25
CA THR A 59 -0.32 35.47 36.54
C THR A 59 -0.29 33.95 36.53
N THR A 60 -0.60 33.32 37.66
CA THR A 60 -0.65 31.86 37.79
C THR A 60 -1.69 31.23 36.86
N THR A 61 -2.88 31.81 36.74
CA THR A 61 -3.88 31.32 35.79
C THR A 61 -3.37 31.42 34.35
N GLN A 62 -2.68 32.51 33.97
CA GLN A 62 -2.07 32.61 32.63
C GLN A 62 -1.00 31.54 32.41
N GLU A 63 -0.15 31.28 33.39
CA GLU A 63 0.90 30.25 33.32
C GLU A 63 0.33 28.84 33.14
N ILE A 64 -0.75 28.49 33.86
CA ILE A 64 -1.42 27.19 33.68
C ILE A 64 -1.86 27.00 32.23
N TRP A 65 -2.58 27.99 31.66
CA TRP A 65 -3.07 27.89 30.28
C TRP A 65 -1.94 27.92 29.25
N LYS A 66 -0.90 28.74 29.49
CA LYS A 66 0.29 28.80 28.65
C LYS A 66 1.02 27.44 28.62
N ASN A 67 1.28 26.85 29.79
CA ASN A 67 1.97 25.57 29.90
C ASN A 67 1.14 24.46 29.23
N SER A 68 -0.15 24.41 29.54
CA SER A 68 -1.07 23.46 28.90
C SER A 68 -1.10 23.60 27.37
N ARG A 69 -1.14 24.83 26.84
CA ARG A 69 -1.08 25.10 25.40
C ARG A 69 0.23 24.62 24.80
N LEU A 70 1.38 25.02 25.35
CA LEU A 70 2.69 24.69 24.79
C LEU A 70 2.97 23.18 24.82
N THR A 71 2.54 22.49 25.88
CA THR A 71 2.73 21.05 26.05
C THR A 71 1.80 20.21 25.16
N PHE A 72 0.51 20.55 25.07
CA PHE A 72 -0.50 19.69 24.45
C PHE A 72 -1.00 20.17 23.08
N LEU A 73 -0.68 21.40 22.67
CA LEU A 73 -1.01 21.95 21.36
C LEU A 73 0.28 22.28 20.59
N PRO A 74 0.98 21.27 20.03
CA PRO A 74 2.29 21.45 19.39
C PRO A 74 2.27 22.39 18.19
N PHE A 75 1.10 22.67 17.63
CA PHE A 75 0.90 23.60 16.50
C PHE A 75 0.22 24.92 16.91
N VAL A 76 0.25 25.26 18.20
CA VAL A 76 -0.22 26.56 18.72
C VAL A 76 0.87 27.12 19.63
N GLN A 77 2.03 27.42 19.06
CA GLN A 77 3.24 27.83 19.78
C GLN A 77 3.32 29.35 19.92
N MET A 78 2.81 30.10 18.94
CA MET A 78 2.72 31.56 19.02
C MET A 78 1.98 32.01 20.29
N PRO A 79 2.45 33.07 20.99
CA PRO A 79 1.75 33.62 22.14
C PRO A 79 0.34 34.12 21.76
N PRO A 80 -0.55 34.38 22.73
CA PRO A 80 -1.81 35.04 22.46
C PRO A 80 -1.61 36.35 21.67
N PRO A 81 -2.52 36.68 20.73
CA PRO A 81 -2.52 37.99 20.09
C PRO A 81 -2.56 39.13 21.09
N GLU A 82 -2.09 40.31 20.69
CA GLU A 82 -2.12 41.50 21.54
C GLU A 82 -3.53 41.77 22.07
N GLY A 83 -3.66 42.01 23.38
CA GLY A 83 -4.95 42.22 24.05
C GLY A 83 -5.77 40.96 24.34
N MET A 84 -5.25 39.76 24.02
CA MET A 84 -5.90 38.47 24.31
C MET A 84 -5.18 37.72 25.44
N MET A 85 -5.96 37.20 26.39
CA MET A 85 -5.44 36.34 27.47
C MET A 85 -5.30 34.88 27.01
N GLU A 86 -4.42 34.09 27.66
CA GLU A 86 -4.19 32.68 27.32
C GLU A 86 -5.48 31.85 27.33
N LEU A 87 -6.36 32.03 28.33
CA LEU A 87 -7.66 31.36 28.37
C LEU A 87 -8.54 31.68 27.15
N GLN A 88 -8.56 32.93 26.70
CA GLN A 88 -9.35 33.34 25.54
C GLN A 88 -8.77 32.72 24.26
N TYR A 89 -7.44 32.73 24.16
CA TYR A 89 -6.72 32.15 23.04
C TYR A 89 -6.94 30.63 22.95
N VAL A 90 -6.76 29.91 24.05
CA VAL A 90 -7.07 28.48 24.18
C VAL A 90 -8.53 28.21 23.83
N LYS A 91 -9.48 28.99 24.35
CA LYS A 91 -10.90 28.84 23.98
C LYS A 91 -11.11 29.02 22.48
N LEU A 92 -10.45 29.98 21.85
CA LEU A 92 -10.57 30.27 20.41
C LEU A 92 -10.12 29.09 19.55
N VAL A 93 -9.01 28.43 19.91
CA VAL A 93 -8.44 27.31 19.14
C VAL A 93 -9.03 25.94 19.50
N THR A 94 -9.38 25.70 20.76
CA THR A 94 -9.78 24.36 21.25
C THR A 94 -11.28 24.12 21.22
N GLU A 95 -12.10 25.12 21.57
CA GLU A 95 -13.55 24.93 21.62
C GLU A 95 -14.15 24.77 20.22
N ARG A 96 -15.33 24.14 20.17
CA ARG A 96 -16.07 23.91 18.92
C ARG A 96 -17.34 24.74 18.90
N GLY A 97 -17.65 25.27 17.73
CA GLY A 97 -18.90 25.98 17.46
C GLY A 97 -18.70 27.47 17.20
N CYS A 98 -19.65 28.07 16.50
CA CYS A 98 -19.63 29.49 16.15
C CYS A 98 -19.77 30.35 17.41
N GLN A 99 -18.90 31.35 17.61
CA GLN A 99 -19.00 32.25 18.76
C GLN A 99 -20.27 33.10 18.76
N PHE A 100 -20.83 33.38 17.57
CA PHE A 100 -22.03 34.19 17.40
C PHE A 100 -23.32 33.36 17.49
N CYS A 101 -23.58 32.50 16.51
CA CYS A 101 -24.84 31.74 16.43
C CYS A 101 -24.82 30.38 17.17
N LYS A 102 -23.70 30.04 17.82
CA LYS A 102 -23.51 28.76 18.55
C LYS A 102 -23.67 27.49 17.72
N LYS A 103 -23.74 27.60 16.39
CA LYS A 103 -23.77 26.43 15.47
C LYS A 103 -22.63 25.47 15.83
N PRO A 104 -22.89 24.18 16.07
CA PRO A 104 -21.88 23.24 16.56
C PRO A 104 -20.85 22.87 15.48
N ARG A 105 -19.77 22.19 15.89
CA ARG A 105 -18.71 21.61 15.03
C ARG A 105 -17.93 22.60 14.16
N ILE A 106 -18.07 23.91 14.37
CA ILE A 106 -17.22 24.91 13.71
C ILE A 106 -15.86 24.92 14.39
N ARG A 107 -14.79 24.78 13.61
CA ARG A 107 -13.39 24.85 14.07
C ARG A 107 -12.59 25.99 13.46
N LYS A 108 -13.03 26.52 12.32
CA LYS A 108 -12.29 27.53 11.56
C LYS A 108 -12.20 28.84 12.35
N VAL A 109 -10.97 29.25 12.64
CA VAL A 109 -10.63 30.57 13.17
C VAL A 109 -10.29 31.48 12.00
N TYR A 110 -10.82 32.70 12.01
CA TYR A 110 -10.43 33.77 11.11
C TYR A 110 -9.46 34.67 11.85
N TRP A 111 -8.16 34.41 11.68
CA TRP A 111 -7.10 35.09 12.42
C TRP A 111 -7.08 36.59 12.18
N ALA A 112 -7.45 37.05 10.98
CA ALA A 112 -7.64 38.47 10.69
C ALA A 112 -8.60 39.18 11.65
N PHE A 113 -9.57 38.46 12.23
CA PHE A 113 -10.59 39.03 13.12
C PHE A 113 -10.55 38.42 14.52
N LEU A 114 -9.67 37.44 14.76
CA LEU A 114 -9.57 36.68 16.01
C LEU A 114 -10.89 36.02 16.45
N VAL A 115 -11.70 35.55 15.48
CA VAL A 115 -13.00 34.92 15.76
C VAL A 115 -13.13 33.54 15.12
N ARG A 116 -13.85 32.64 15.81
CA ARG A 116 -14.29 31.35 15.30
C ARG A 116 -15.77 31.41 14.94
N CYS A 117 -16.09 31.46 13.65
CA CYS A 117 -17.47 31.58 13.19
C CYS A 117 -17.78 30.75 11.94
N CYS A 118 -19.07 30.51 11.70
CA CYS A 118 -19.52 29.89 10.46
C CYS A 118 -19.48 30.90 9.31
N ARG A 119 -19.50 30.41 8.06
CA ARG A 119 -19.48 31.25 6.86
C ARG A 119 -20.55 32.35 6.87
N LYS A 120 -21.81 32.00 7.20
CA LYS A 120 -22.91 32.97 7.29
C LYS A 120 -22.61 34.12 8.25
N CYS A 121 -22.20 33.80 9.49
CA CYS A 121 -21.88 34.84 10.47
C CYS A 121 -20.65 35.68 10.11
N LEU A 122 -19.75 35.16 9.27
CA LEU A 122 -18.66 35.95 8.73
C LEU A 122 -19.18 36.92 7.67
N GLU A 123 -19.99 36.43 6.73
CA GLU A 123 -20.61 37.25 5.67
C GLU A 123 -21.49 38.37 6.27
N ASP A 124 -22.25 38.08 7.33
CA ASP A 124 -23.09 39.08 8.03
C ASP A 124 -22.28 40.21 8.71
N ARG A 125 -20.97 40.01 8.91
CA ARG A 125 -20.11 40.91 9.71
C ARG A 125 -18.92 41.46 8.94
N THR A 126 -18.77 41.06 7.70
CA THR A 126 -17.68 41.51 6.84
C THR A 126 -18.23 42.21 5.61
N ILE A 127 -17.44 43.14 5.10
CA ILE A 127 -17.72 43.87 3.88
C ILE A 127 -16.55 43.73 2.94
N ARG A 128 -16.85 43.57 1.65
CA ARG A 128 -15.81 43.53 0.62
C ARG A 128 -15.25 44.92 0.37
N LEU A 129 -13.96 45.00 0.05
CA LEU A 129 -13.27 46.25 -0.31
C LEU A 129 -14.06 47.12 -1.30
N ASP A 130 -14.59 46.52 -2.37
CA ASP A 130 -15.34 47.22 -3.42
C ASP A 130 -16.72 47.75 -2.98
N GLN A 131 -17.23 47.29 -1.84
CA GLN A 131 -18.53 47.69 -1.29
C GLN A 131 -18.40 48.76 -0.20
N ILE A 132 -17.20 48.96 0.37
CA ILE A 132 -16.98 49.88 1.50
C ILE A 132 -17.42 51.30 1.17
N ARG A 133 -17.11 51.79 -0.04
CA ARG A 133 -17.45 53.15 -0.46
C ARG A 133 -18.96 53.39 -0.46
N HIS A 134 -19.73 52.45 -0.99
CA HIS A 134 -21.18 52.52 -0.96
C HIS A 134 -21.74 52.40 0.45
N HIS A 135 -21.14 51.55 1.30
CA HIS A 135 -21.59 51.38 2.68
C HIS A 135 -21.43 52.64 3.53
N LEU A 136 -20.32 53.36 3.36
CA LEU A 136 -20.01 54.57 4.12
C LEU A 136 -20.74 55.82 3.61
N GLN A 137 -21.47 55.74 2.48
CA GLN A 137 -22.20 56.86 1.87
C GLN A 137 -21.33 58.14 1.74
N SER A 138 -20.03 57.98 1.46
CA SER A 138 -19.09 59.10 1.42
C SER A 138 -19.25 59.93 0.13
N PRO A 139 -19.51 61.25 0.22
CA PRO A 139 -19.66 62.13 -0.95
C PRO A 139 -18.34 62.51 -1.63
N ASN A 140 -17.18 62.26 -1.00
CA ASN A 140 -15.85 62.59 -1.53
C ASN A 140 -15.06 61.32 -1.85
N LEU A 141 -14.24 61.34 -2.93
CA LEU A 141 -13.30 60.28 -3.29
C LEU A 141 -12.20 60.13 -2.22
N ILE A 142 -12.51 59.52 -1.09
CA ILE A 142 -11.52 59.16 -0.07
C ILE A 142 -10.75 57.94 -0.58
N PRO A 143 -9.41 58.00 -0.67
CA PRO A 143 -8.59 56.85 -1.04
C PRO A 143 -8.75 55.72 -0.01
N ASP A 144 -8.69 54.47 -0.46
CA ASP A 144 -8.85 53.29 0.43
C ASP A 144 -7.69 53.13 1.43
N ASP A 145 -6.69 54.02 1.40
CA ASP A 145 -5.54 54.09 2.32
C ASP A 145 -5.94 54.21 3.80
N PHE A 146 -7.15 54.69 4.12
CA PHE A 146 -7.60 54.73 5.52
C PHE A 146 -7.79 53.33 6.13
N LEU A 147 -7.95 52.30 5.29
CA LEU A 147 -8.05 50.90 5.69
C LEU A 147 -6.67 50.26 5.97
N SER A 148 -5.56 50.99 5.75
CA SER A 148 -4.20 50.46 5.83
C SER A 148 -3.81 49.88 7.19
N GLY A 149 -4.49 50.29 8.28
CA GLY A 149 -4.30 49.73 9.62
C GLY A 149 -5.21 48.55 9.96
N LEU A 150 -6.09 48.13 9.05
CA LEU A 150 -7.04 47.04 9.26
C LEU A 150 -6.53 45.73 8.67
N THR A 151 -6.75 44.65 9.42
CA THR A 151 -6.59 43.28 8.96
C THR A 151 -7.76 42.86 8.08
N PHE A 152 -7.50 41.96 7.15
CA PHE A 152 -8.50 41.42 6.24
C PHE A 152 -8.27 39.92 5.99
N THR A 153 -9.30 39.25 5.50
CA THR A 153 -9.20 37.88 4.97
C THR A 153 -9.67 37.86 3.52
N THR A 154 -9.20 36.91 2.72
CA THR A 154 -9.60 36.81 1.31
C THR A 154 -10.91 36.01 1.16
N GLY A 155 -11.80 36.45 0.27
CA GLY A 155 -13.12 35.84 0.07
C GLY A 155 -13.13 34.36 -0.39
N PHE A 156 -14.21 33.64 -0.05
CA PHE A 156 -14.38 32.19 -0.29
C PHE A 156 -14.87 31.82 -1.69
N TYR A 157 -14.11 32.13 -2.73
CA TYR A 157 -14.45 31.69 -4.08
C TYR A 157 -13.23 31.03 -4.76
N LYS A 158 -13.24 29.70 -4.79
CA LYS A 158 -12.26 28.84 -5.50
C LYS A 158 -12.82 28.27 -6.81
N SER A 159 -13.97 28.74 -7.29
CA SER A 159 -14.53 28.29 -8.57
C SER A 159 -14.04 29.20 -9.69
N GLY A 160 -13.09 28.72 -10.49
CA GLY A 160 -12.54 29.47 -11.64
C GLY A 160 -13.52 29.65 -12.82
N TRP A 161 -14.74 29.10 -12.72
CA TRP A 161 -15.72 29.08 -13.80
C TRP A 161 -16.73 30.25 -13.73
N ASP A 162 -16.89 30.87 -12.55
CA ASP A 162 -17.81 32.01 -12.38
C ASP A 162 -17.04 33.34 -12.34
N ARG A 163 -17.16 34.11 -13.44
CA ARG A 163 -16.51 35.43 -13.61
C ARG A 163 -17.35 36.61 -13.11
N SER A 164 -18.47 36.34 -12.45
CA SER A 164 -19.33 37.40 -11.90
C SER A 164 -18.55 38.32 -10.94
N PRO A 165 -18.75 39.66 -10.99
CA PRO A 165 -18.16 40.58 -10.03
C PRO A 165 -18.46 40.22 -8.56
N LYS A 166 -19.57 39.52 -8.31
CA LYS A 166 -19.96 39.02 -6.98
C LYS A 166 -19.09 37.87 -6.46
N HIS A 167 -18.33 37.21 -7.34
CA HIS A 167 -17.53 36.01 -7.04
C HIS A 167 -16.01 36.19 -7.25
N ARG A 168 -15.54 37.41 -7.58
CA ARG A 168 -14.10 37.71 -7.61
C ARG A 168 -13.51 37.68 -6.19
N PRO A 169 -12.26 37.16 -6.03
CA PRO A 169 -11.53 37.31 -4.79
C PRO A 169 -11.42 38.78 -4.41
N ALA A 170 -11.84 39.11 -3.19
CA ALA A 170 -11.74 40.45 -2.62
C ALA A 170 -11.33 40.34 -1.16
N ASN A 171 -10.68 41.39 -0.66
CA ASN A 171 -10.40 41.54 0.76
C ASN A 171 -11.70 41.81 1.50
N LEU A 172 -11.95 41.02 2.53
CA LEU A 172 -13.06 41.18 3.46
C LEU A 172 -12.55 41.89 4.70
N TYR A 173 -13.21 42.98 5.07
CA TYR A 173 -12.92 43.75 6.27
C TYR A 173 -14.06 43.61 7.26
N TRP A 174 -13.76 43.66 8.56
CA TRP A 174 -14.79 43.65 9.59
C TRP A 174 -15.58 44.96 9.59
N ILE A 175 -16.91 44.89 9.46
CA ILE A 175 -17.76 46.07 9.26
C ILE A 175 -17.57 47.11 10.38
N GLN A 176 -17.55 46.66 11.64
CA GLN A 176 -17.40 47.57 12.78
C GLN A 176 -16.06 48.32 12.72
N ASN A 177 -14.96 47.61 12.42
CA ASN A 177 -13.63 48.22 12.37
C ASN A 177 -13.51 49.22 11.23
N VAL A 178 -14.17 48.96 10.09
CA VAL A 178 -14.23 49.92 8.97
C VAL A 178 -14.92 51.21 9.42
N ASN A 179 -16.07 51.10 10.07
CA ASN A 179 -16.84 52.26 10.54
C ASN A 179 -16.07 53.07 11.58
N ASP A 180 -15.47 52.41 12.57
CA ASP A 180 -14.70 53.07 13.64
C ASP A 180 -13.46 53.80 13.07
N THR A 181 -12.74 53.13 12.16
CA THR A 181 -11.55 53.68 11.52
C THR A 181 -11.90 54.86 10.61
N TYR A 182 -13.02 54.76 9.89
CA TYR A 182 -13.52 55.86 9.07
C TYR A 182 -13.91 57.07 9.94
N ALA A 183 -14.61 56.85 11.05
CA ALA A 183 -15.01 57.89 11.99
C ALA A 183 -13.80 58.59 12.65
N GLU A 184 -12.69 57.87 12.88
CA GLU A 184 -11.42 58.46 13.32
C GLU A 184 -10.79 59.30 12.20
N TYR A 185 -10.72 58.75 10.99
CA TYR A 185 -10.07 59.37 9.84
C TYR A 185 -10.70 60.70 9.41
N ILE A 186 -12.04 60.79 9.38
CA ILE A 186 -12.75 62.00 8.93
C ILE A 186 -12.53 63.21 9.86
N LYS A 187 -12.24 62.97 11.15
CA LYS A 187 -12.00 64.03 12.15
C LYS A 187 -10.65 64.72 11.96
N LEU A 188 -9.74 64.13 11.20
CA LEU A 188 -8.40 64.65 10.96
C LEU A 188 -8.39 65.66 9.82
N ASP A 189 -7.51 66.64 9.91
CA ASP A 189 -7.18 67.58 8.85
C ASP A 189 -6.26 66.93 7.79
N VAL A 190 -5.91 67.66 6.73
CA VAL A 190 -5.16 67.10 5.58
C VAL A 190 -3.78 66.60 5.98
N ASN A 191 -3.05 67.33 6.84
CA ASN A 191 -1.71 66.91 7.28
C ASN A 191 -1.80 65.76 8.29
N GLY A 192 -2.73 65.83 9.25
CA GLY A 192 -2.99 64.76 10.20
C GLY A 192 -3.37 63.45 9.52
N ARG A 193 -4.17 63.48 8.45
CA ARG A 193 -4.50 62.28 7.65
C ARG A 193 -3.28 61.62 7.05
N ARG A 194 -2.32 62.38 6.53
CA ARG A 194 -1.12 61.84 5.88
C ARG A 194 -0.23 61.10 6.89
N GLU A 195 0.02 61.72 8.04
CA GLU A 195 0.82 61.11 9.12
C GLU A 195 0.11 59.91 9.73
N TRP A 196 -1.21 60.03 9.94
CA TRP A 196 -2.04 58.95 10.44
C TRP A 196 -2.02 57.73 9.53
N ILE A 197 -2.16 57.91 8.20
CA ILE A 197 -2.07 56.81 7.22
C ILE A 197 -0.69 56.16 7.29
N LYS A 198 0.40 56.95 7.35
CA LYS A 198 1.76 56.41 7.41
C LYS A 198 1.93 55.50 8.64
N ARG A 199 1.47 55.94 9.80
CA ARG A 199 1.50 55.16 11.04
C ARG A 199 0.61 53.91 10.94
N LYS A 200 -0.63 54.06 10.48
CA LYS A 200 -1.59 52.96 10.35
C LYS A 200 -1.13 51.90 9.36
N ARG A 201 -0.47 52.29 8.29
CA ARG A 201 0.14 51.35 7.34
C ARG A 201 1.19 50.46 8.00
N GLU A 202 2.03 51.02 8.87
CA GLU A 202 3.01 50.21 9.60
C GLU A 202 2.34 49.31 10.65
N GLU A 203 1.38 49.85 11.43
CA GLU A 203 0.58 49.05 12.38
C GLU A 203 -0.15 47.89 11.69
N GLY A 204 -0.78 48.16 10.54
CA GLY A 204 -1.52 47.16 9.77
C GLY A 204 -0.62 46.12 9.13
N LYS A 205 0.58 46.52 8.66
CA LYS A 205 1.59 45.59 8.16
C LYS A 205 1.99 44.58 9.23
N ILE A 206 2.32 45.05 10.43
CA ILE A 206 2.70 44.19 11.56
C ILE A 206 1.56 43.22 11.93
N LYS A 207 0.32 43.74 12.03
CA LYS A 207 -0.86 42.90 12.32
C LYS A 207 -1.11 41.86 11.25
N MET A 208 -0.94 42.22 9.97
CA MET A 208 -1.17 41.31 8.86
C MET A 208 -0.07 40.25 8.76
N GLU A 209 1.19 40.60 9.05
CA GLU A 209 2.28 39.63 9.19
C GLU A 209 1.99 38.61 10.30
N GLU A 210 1.44 39.05 11.44
CA GLU A 210 1.03 38.15 12.52
C GLU A 210 -0.09 37.21 12.08
N VAL A 211 -1.12 37.72 11.39
CA VAL A 211 -2.23 36.92 10.86
C VAL A 211 -1.71 35.84 9.90
N VAL A 212 -0.81 36.20 8.96
CA VAL A 212 -0.21 35.25 8.02
C VAL A 212 0.59 34.17 8.76
N LYS A 213 1.40 34.52 9.76
CA LYS A 213 2.16 33.55 10.56
C LYS A 213 1.24 32.53 11.25
N ARG A 214 0.11 32.99 11.80
CA ARG A 214 -0.89 32.10 12.45
C ARG A 214 -1.63 31.22 11.46
N GLU A 215 -1.94 31.75 10.27
CA GLU A 215 -2.52 30.94 9.19
C GLU A 215 -1.56 29.83 8.75
N ILE A 216 -0.27 30.15 8.59
CA ILE A 216 0.77 29.16 8.27
C ILE A 216 0.90 28.09 9.36
N GLU A 217 0.93 28.48 10.63
CA GLU A 217 1.03 27.54 11.76
C GLU A 217 -0.14 26.53 11.77
N HIS A 218 -1.36 27.03 11.56
CA HIS A 218 -2.56 26.19 11.51
C HIS A 218 -2.64 25.33 10.21
N GLU A 219 -2.14 25.83 9.08
CA GLU A 219 -2.02 25.01 7.86
C GLU A 219 -0.99 23.89 8.04
N ASN A 220 0.13 24.15 8.71
CA ASN A 220 1.14 23.14 9.03
C ASN A 220 0.57 22.00 9.89
N GLU A 221 -0.27 22.31 10.89
CA GLU A 221 -1.00 21.30 11.67
C GLU A 221 -1.84 20.40 10.75
N TYR A 222 -2.63 21.03 9.87
CA TYR A 222 -3.53 20.33 8.97
C TYR A 222 -2.77 19.39 8.03
N TRP A 223 -1.69 19.87 7.41
CA TRP A 223 -0.86 19.08 6.50
C TRP A 223 -0.14 17.95 7.22
N THR A 224 0.43 18.19 8.41
CA THR A 224 1.10 17.17 9.21
C THR A 224 0.14 16.04 9.57
N LYS A 225 -1.05 16.37 10.09
CA LYS A 225 -2.09 15.37 10.39
C LYS A 225 -2.56 14.61 9.16
N THR A 226 -2.65 15.29 8.01
CA THR A 226 -3.04 14.66 6.74
C THR A 226 -1.99 13.65 6.29
N MET A 227 -0.70 14.01 6.38
CA MET A 227 0.42 13.15 6.04
C MET A 227 0.52 11.94 6.97
N GLU A 228 0.42 12.15 8.29
CA GLU A 228 0.36 11.07 9.28
C GLU A 228 -0.80 10.11 9.03
N ASN A 229 -1.99 10.64 8.74
CA ASN A 229 -3.14 9.82 8.43
C ASN A 229 -2.97 9.07 7.11
N SER A 230 -2.23 9.62 6.14
CA SER A 230 -1.86 8.90 4.92
C SER A 230 -0.95 7.73 5.23
N LYS A 231 0.15 7.98 5.96
CA LYS A 231 1.08 6.94 6.38
C LYS A 231 0.37 5.80 7.12
N LYS A 232 -0.54 6.12 8.05
CA LYS A 232 -1.35 5.12 8.77
C LYS A 232 -2.22 4.26 7.84
N ARG A 233 -2.74 4.83 6.75
CA ARG A 233 -3.51 4.08 5.73
C ARG A 233 -2.60 3.19 4.90
N ASP A 234 -1.43 3.69 4.51
CA ASP A 234 -0.44 2.95 3.72
C ASP A 234 0.12 1.75 4.52
N ASP A 235 0.44 1.96 5.80
CA ASP A 235 0.86 0.92 6.74
C ASP A 235 -0.23 -0.15 6.89
N ARG A 236 -1.50 0.28 6.98
CA ARG A 236 -2.67 -0.61 7.08
C ARG A 236 -2.84 -1.45 5.82
N ALA A 237 -2.73 -0.85 4.63
CA ALA A 237 -2.83 -1.54 3.35
C ALA A 237 -1.68 -2.55 3.19
N SER A 238 -0.46 -2.13 3.52
CA SER A 238 0.73 -2.99 3.50
C SER A 238 0.59 -4.19 4.43
N MET A 239 0.02 -4.00 5.63
CA MET A 239 -0.24 -5.08 6.57
C MET A 239 -1.26 -6.08 6.04
N ILE A 240 -2.34 -5.62 5.40
CA ILE A 240 -3.34 -6.50 4.79
C ILE A 240 -2.69 -7.33 3.67
N ASP A 241 -1.94 -6.68 2.78
CA ASP A 241 -1.24 -7.35 1.67
C ASP A 241 -0.22 -8.39 2.19
N TYR A 242 0.55 -8.04 3.22
CA TYR A 242 1.45 -8.97 3.91
C TYR A 242 0.71 -10.19 4.48
N LEU A 243 -0.40 -9.99 5.20
CA LEU A 243 -1.17 -11.08 5.81
C LEU A 243 -1.79 -12.01 4.74
N ILE A 244 -2.26 -11.46 3.63
CA ILE A 244 -2.78 -12.26 2.50
C ILE A 244 -1.67 -13.13 1.90
N ARG A 245 -0.50 -12.55 1.65
CA ARG A 245 0.64 -13.27 1.05
C ARG A 245 1.23 -14.33 1.98
N LYS A 246 1.18 -14.07 3.30
CA LYS A 246 1.65 -14.99 4.33
C LYS A 246 0.68 -16.14 4.60
N GLU A 247 -0.61 -15.94 4.35
CA GLU A 247 -1.64 -16.95 4.61
C GLU A 247 -1.40 -18.21 3.77
N LYS A 248 -1.28 -19.33 4.46
CA LYS A 248 -1.09 -20.65 3.84
C LYS A 248 -2.34 -21.52 3.99
N ASN A 249 -2.50 -22.46 3.07
CA ASN A 249 -3.47 -23.55 3.18
C ASN A 249 -2.93 -24.65 4.10
N GLU A 250 -3.74 -25.68 4.33
CA GLU A 250 -3.40 -26.81 5.22
C GLU A 250 -2.16 -27.61 4.77
N TYR A 251 -1.78 -27.46 3.50
CA TYR A 251 -0.61 -28.10 2.89
C TYR A 251 0.64 -27.20 2.93
N GLY A 252 0.56 -26.01 3.52
CA GLY A 252 1.69 -25.08 3.64
C GLY A 252 1.93 -24.18 2.42
N PHE A 253 1.02 -24.17 1.46
CA PHE A 253 1.11 -23.36 0.24
C PHE A 253 0.32 -22.06 0.35
N PRO A 254 0.68 -21.00 -0.40
CA PRO A 254 -0.08 -19.75 -0.41
C PRO A 254 -1.56 -20.00 -0.69
N ARG A 255 -2.44 -19.53 0.20
CA ARG A 255 -3.88 -19.76 0.08
C ARG A 255 -4.50 -18.97 -1.06
N PHE A 256 -3.93 -17.80 -1.37
CA PHE A 256 -4.53 -16.83 -2.27
C PHE A 256 -3.62 -16.50 -3.45
N LYS A 257 -4.18 -16.49 -4.65
CA LYS A 257 -3.56 -15.90 -5.85
C LYS A 257 -3.90 -14.42 -5.91
N MET A 258 -2.89 -13.54 -5.88
CA MET A 258 -3.11 -12.09 -5.85
C MET A 258 -3.90 -11.56 -7.05
N SER A 259 -3.70 -12.13 -8.23
CA SER A 259 -4.46 -11.79 -9.44
C SER A 259 -5.97 -11.97 -9.30
N ILE A 260 -6.42 -12.80 -8.36
CA ILE A 260 -7.83 -13.05 -8.06
C ILE A 260 -8.27 -12.21 -6.86
N VAL A 261 -7.42 -12.07 -5.85
CA VAL A 261 -7.67 -11.19 -4.69
C VAL A 261 -7.92 -9.75 -5.12
N GLU A 262 -7.16 -9.23 -6.09
CA GLU A 262 -7.30 -7.88 -6.63
C GLU A 262 -8.67 -7.65 -7.30
N GLN A 263 -9.36 -8.71 -7.71
CA GLN A 263 -10.73 -8.67 -8.25
C GLN A 263 -11.81 -8.76 -7.16
N CYS A 264 -11.44 -9.12 -5.93
CA CYS A 264 -12.39 -9.23 -4.81
C CYS A 264 -12.80 -7.85 -4.31
N SER A 265 -14.10 -7.62 -4.15
CA SER A 265 -14.64 -6.37 -3.62
C SER A 265 -14.26 -6.16 -2.15
N THR A 266 -14.15 -7.24 -1.36
CA THR A 266 -13.72 -7.17 0.05
C THR A 266 -12.30 -6.62 0.17
N TYR A 267 -11.39 -7.09 -0.69
CA TYR A 267 -10.01 -6.60 -0.74
C TYR A 267 -9.96 -5.12 -1.14
N ASN A 268 -10.63 -4.74 -2.24
CA ASN A 268 -10.65 -3.37 -2.74
C ASN A 268 -11.21 -2.37 -1.70
N LYS A 269 -12.28 -2.74 -0.99
CA LYS A 269 -12.83 -1.92 0.11
C LYS A 269 -11.85 -1.75 1.27
N ALA A 270 -11.05 -2.78 1.56
CA ALA A 270 -10.06 -2.73 2.63
C ALA A 270 -8.86 -1.84 2.25
N MET A 271 -8.41 -1.91 1.00
CA MET A 271 -7.34 -1.06 0.45
C MET A 271 -7.74 0.42 0.40
N MET A 272 -9.00 0.70 0.02
CA MET A 272 -9.52 2.08 -0.09
C MET A 272 -10.11 2.62 1.22
N SER A 273 -9.83 1.97 2.35
CA SER A 273 -10.38 2.35 3.65
C SER A 273 -9.84 3.70 4.13
N THR A 274 -10.73 4.59 4.59
CA THR A 274 -10.33 5.85 5.23
C THR A 274 -9.93 5.69 6.70
N SER A 275 -9.92 4.46 7.22
CA SER A 275 -9.58 4.20 8.63
C SER A 275 -8.10 4.45 8.90
N THR A 276 -7.81 5.18 9.98
CA THR A 276 -6.45 5.43 10.47
C THR A 276 -6.10 4.54 11.67
N SER A 277 -6.97 3.61 12.03
CA SER A 277 -6.70 2.62 13.07
C SER A 277 -5.79 1.51 12.56
N PRO A 278 -4.84 1.01 13.37
CA PRO A 278 -4.01 -0.15 13.01
C PRO A 278 -4.83 -1.36 12.55
N PHE A 279 -4.26 -2.15 11.63
CA PHE A 279 -4.87 -3.43 11.23
C PHE A 279 -4.55 -4.49 12.29
N THR A 280 -5.53 -4.85 13.10
CA THR A 280 -5.34 -5.79 14.21
C THR A 280 -5.63 -7.23 13.79
N GLU A 281 -5.17 -8.19 14.59
CA GLU A 281 -5.46 -9.62 14.39
C GLU A 281 -6.97 -9.91 14.33
N ARG A 282 -7.76 -9.25 15.18
CA ARG A 282 -9.21 -9.38 15.15
C ARG A 282 -9.81 -8.85 13.85
N ALA A 283 -9.26 -7.76 13.30
CA ALA A 283 -9.67 -7.23 12.01
C ALA A 283 -9.28 -8.18 10.87
N TRP A 284 -8.12 -8.83 10.96
CA TRP A 284 -7.70 -9.88 10.04
C TRP A 284 -8.68 -11.04 10.00
N ILE A 285 -9.07 -11.60 11.15
CA ILE A 285 -10.06 -12.69 11.22
C ILE A 285 -11.37 -12.31 10.52
N GLY A 286 -11.90 -11.12 10.82
CA GLY A 286 -13.14 -10.65 10.21
C GLY A 286 -13.03 -10.37 8.70
N PHE A 287 -11.88 -9.87 8.25
CA PHE A 287 -11.58 -9.66 6.83
C PHE A 287 -11.43 -10.99 6.09
N ARG A 288 -10.61 -11.90 6.63
CA ARG A 288 -10.32 -13.24 6.09
C ARG A 288 -11.59 -14.05 5.91
N ASN A 289 -12.49 -14.06 6.89
CA ASN A 289 -13.75 -14.80 6.82
C ASN A 289 -14.71 -14.28 5.72
N LYS A 290 -14.55 -13.02 5.31
CA LYS A 290 -15.29 -12.44 4.18
C LYS A 290 -14.59 -12.67 2.84
N LEU A 291 -13.26 -12.59 2.84
CA LEU A 291 -12.46 -12.77 1.63
C LEU A 291 -12.52 -14.21 1.12
N ILE A 292 -12.45 -15.21 2.01
CA ILE A 292 -12.38 -16.63 1.60
C ILE A 292 -13.58 -17.03 0.72
N PRO A 293 -14.85 -16.82 1.13
CA PRO A 293 -15.99 -17.21 0.30
C PRO A 293 -16.03 -16.50 -1.06
N GLU A 294 -15.74 -15.19 -1.07
CA GLU A 294 -15.70 -14.38 -2.30
C GLU A 294 -14.60 -14.86 -3.24
N TYR A 295 -13.40 -15.10 -2.70
CA TYR A 295 -12.26 -15.64 -3.43
C TYR A 295 -12.59 -17.01 -4.03
N THR A 296 -13.14 -17.94 -3.22
CA THR A 296 -13.48 -19.29 -3.69
C THR A 296 -14.50 -19.25 -4.82
N GLN A 297 -15.52 -18.39 -4.71
CA GLN A 297 -16.52 -18.23 -5.77
C GLN A 297 -15.90 -17.68 -7.07
N LEU A 298 -15.10 -16.62 -6.99
CA LEU A 298 -14.41 -16.03 -8.15
C LEU A 298 -13.43 -17.02 -8.78
N PHE A 299 -12.67 -17.73 -7.94
CA PHE A 299 -11.73 -18.76 -8.36
C PHE A 299 -12.44 -19.86 -9.17
N SER A 300 -13.53 -20.42 -8.65
CA SER A 300 -14.33 -21.43 -9.33
C SER A 300 -14.90 -20.91 -10.66
N SER A 301 -15.40 -19.67 -10.69
CA SER A 301 -15.91 -19.05 -11.91
C SER A 301 -14.84 -18.91 -12.99
N LEU A 302 -13.64 -18.43 -12.63
CA LEU A 302 -12.51 -18.28 -13.55
C LEU A 302 -12.02 -19.63 -14.07
N ARG A 303 -12.00 -20.67 -13.22
CA ARG A 303 -11.68 -22.04 -13.64
C ARG A 303 -12.68 -22.56 -14.68
N MET A 304 -13.99 -22.38 -14.44
CA MET A 304 -15.02 -22.79 -15.40
C MET A 304 -14.92 -22.05 -16.73
N GLN A 305 -14.66 -20.73 -16.68
CA GLN A 305 -14.44 -19.93 -17.89
C GLN A 305 -13.22 -20.42 -18.68
N ARG A 306 -12.10 -20.70 -18.00
CA ARG A 306 -10.90 -21.27 -18.63
C ARG A 306 -11.20 -22.61 -19.29
N GLN A 307 -11.90 -23.50 -18.60
CA GLN A 307 -12.26 -24.81 -19.14
C GLN A 307 -13.13 -24.71 -20.40
N GLU A 308 -14.08 -23.77 -20.44
CA GLU A 308 -14.89 -23.53 -21.64
C GLU A 308 -14.05 -23.02 -22.81
N THR A 309 -13.11 -22.09 -22.56
CA THR A 309 -12.20 -21.60 -23.61
C THR A 309 -11.28 -22.70 -24.16
N GLU A 310 -10.85 -23.62 -23.30
CA GLU A 310 -9.92 -24.71 -23.64
C GLU A 310 -10.62 -25.95 -24.22
N ARG A 311 -11.96 -25.96 -24.28
CA ARG A 311 -12.76 -27.11 -24.74
C ARG A 311 -12.42 -27.58 -26.17
N HIS A 312 -11.94 -26.68 -27.01
CA HIS A 312 -11.63 -26.93 -28.42
C HIS A 312 -10.16 -27.32 -28.66
N LEU A 313 -9.33 -27.36 -27.61
CA LEU A 313 -7.93 -27.75 -27.75
C LEU A 313 -7.82 -29.22 -28.21
N SER A 314 -6.84 -29.50 -29.06
CA SER A 314 -6.46 -30.89 -29.34
C SER A 314 -5.91 -31.55 -28.07
N PRO A 315 -6.05 -32.89 -27.91
CA PRO A 315 -5.57 -33.58 -26.72
C PRO A 315 -4.10 -33.29 -26.40
N ASP A 316 -3.24 -33.27 -27.43
CA ASP A 316 -1.80 -32.98 -27.28
C ASP A 316 -1.56 -31.57 -26.71
N VAL A 317 -2.25 -30.56 -27.25
CA VAL A 317 -2.11 -29.17 -26.78
C VAL A 317 -2.62 -29.04 -25.35
N ALA A 318 -3.73 -29.71 -25.02
CA ALA A 318 -4.27 -29.72 -23.66
C ALA A 318 -3.27 -30.34 -22.67
N ILE A 319 -2.65 -31.49 -23.01
CA ILE A 319 -1.62 -32.14 -22.17
C ILE A 319 -0.43 -31.20 -21.93
N GLN A 320 0.11 -30.57 -22.99
CA GLN A 320 1.22 -29.62 -22.85
C GLN A 320 0.83 -28.39 -22.01
N THR A 321 -0.42 -27.93 -22.13
CA THR A 321 -0.95 -26.83 -21.32
C THR A 321 -1.02 -27.23 -19.83
N ARG A 322 -1.46 -28.46 -19.53
CA ARG A 322 -1.49 -29.01 -18.16
C ARG A 322 -0.09 -29.17 -17.56
N GLN A 323 0.87 -29.64 -18.35
CA GLN A 323 2.29 -29.68 -17.96
C GLN A 323 2.82 -28.28 -17.63
N MET A 324 2.45 -27.28 -18.44
CA MET A 324 2.82 -25.89 -18.17
C MET A 324 2.12 -25.31 -16.93
N ASP A 325 0.88 -25.72 -16.63
CA ASP A 325 0.20 -25.33 -15.38
C ASP A 325 0.92 -25.87 -14.15
N ILE A 326 1.40 -27.13 -14.18
CA ILE A 326 2.22 -27.71 -13.11
C ILE A 326 3.48 -26.88 -12.92
N VAL A 327 4.21 -26.58 -14.01
CA VAL A 327 5.45 -25.80 -13.97
C VAL A 327 5.19 -24.42 -13.37
N LYS A 328 4.18 -23.69 -13.87
CA LYS A 328 3.80 -22.37 -13.34
C LYS A 328 3.47 -22.43 -11.86
N THR A 329 2.71 -23.45 -11.43
CA THR A 329 2.35 -23.62 -10.02
C THR A 329 3.61 -23.83 -9.18
N ILE A 330 4.53 -24.72 -9.57
CA ILE A 330 5.79 -24.94 -8.86
C ILE A 330 6.64 -23.66 -8.78
N PHE A 331 6.71 -22.86 -9.85
CA PHE A 331 7.42 -21.58 -9.83
C PHE A 331 6.75 -20.54 -8.92
N GLU A 332 5.41 -20.48 -8.89
CA GLU A 332 4.67 -19.62 -7.96
C GLU A 332 4.96 -20.01 -6.50
N LEU A 333 5.05 -21.31 -6.21
CA LEU A 333 5.38 -21.84 -4.88
C LEU A 333 6.80 -21.50 -4.41
N LEU A 334 7.72 -21.35 -5.36
CA LEU A 334 9.14 -21.08 -5.10
C LEU A 334 9.49 -19.60 -5.01
N ARG A 335 8.55 -18.69 -5.31
CA ARG A 335 8.82 -17.25 -5.34
C ARG A 335 9.19 -16.74 -3.93
N PRO A 336 10.36 -16.11 -3.72
CA PRO A 336 10.75 -15.55 -2.43
C PRO A 336 9.77 -14.47 -1.94
N GLU A 337 9.55 -14.39 -0.63
CA GLU A 337 8.64 -13.41 0.01
C GLU A 337 9.02 -11.93 -0.29
N GLY A 338 10.28 -11.66 -0.70
CA GLY A 338 10.84 -10.32 -0.88
C GLY A 338 10.70 -9.66 -2.27
N GLU A 339 10.44 -10.40 -3.35
CA GLU A 339 10.43 -9.85 -4.72
C GLU A 339 9.06 -9.31 -5.18
N GLN A 340 8.04 -9.41 -4.33
CA GLN A 340 6.66 -9.00 -4.67
C GLN A 340 6.42 -7.47 -4.55
N ARG A 341 7.44 -6.67 -4.17
CA ARG A 341 7.32 -5.19 -4.08
C ARG A 341 7.57 -4.44 -5.39
N GLN A 342 8.15 -5.07 -6.43
CA GLN A 342 8.65 -4.31 -7.60
C GLN A 342 7.70 -4.22 -8.80
N PHE A 343 6.57 -4.93 -8.82
CA PHE A 343 5.63 -4.87 -9.96
C PHE A 343 4.40 -3.97 -9.77
N SER A 344 4.23 -3.35 -8.60
CA SER A 344 3.16 -2.38 -8.31
C SER A 344 3.57 -0.91 -8.52
N ASN A 345 4.84 -0.63 -8.81
CA ASN A 345 5.36 0.73 -9.02
C ASN A 345 5.62 1.11 -10.50
N THR A 346 5.26 0.26 -11.47
CA THR A 346 5.50 0.55 -12.91
C THR A 346 4.30 1.11 -13.68
N VAL A 347 3.22 1.47 -12.99
CA VAL A 347 2.11 2.24 -13.58
C VAL A 347 1.91 3.55 -12.79
N THR A 348 2.98 4.32 -12.60
CA THR A 348 2.95 5.79 -12.55
C THR A 348 4.37 6.32 -12.37
N VAL A 349 4.70 7.41 -13.07
CA VAL A 349 5.98 8.15 -13.08
C VAL A 349 7.03 7.65 -14.09
N ASN A 350 6.76 7.90 -15.38
CA ASN A 350 7.82 8.30 -16.30
C ASN A 350 8.09 9.80 -16.08
N GLN A 351 9.25 10.14 -15.51
CA GLN A 351 10.09 11.33 -15.81
C GLN A 351 11.10 11.56 -14.67
N GLN A 352 12.35 11.14 -14.87
CA GLN A 352 13.56 11.97 -14.89
C GLN A 352 14.83 11.13 -14.70
N GLN A 353 15.85 11.53 -15.45
CA GLN A 353 17.11 10.85 -15.73
C GLN A 353 18.15 10.95 -14.60
N GLN A 354 19.05 9.95 -14.61
CA GLN A 354 20.50 10.01 -14.38
C GLN A 354 21.04 10.55 -13.05
N GLN A 355 21.75 9.68 -12.31
CA GLN A 355 23.21 9.75 -12.24
C GLN A 355 23.85 8.44 -11.75
N GLN A 356 25.07 8.22 -12.23
CA GLN A 356 25.93 7.04 -12.10
C GLN A 356 26.67 6.96 -10.74
N ASN A 357 27.14 5.75 -10.41
CA ASN A 357 28.52 5.38 -9.99
C ASN A 357 28.47 4.19 -9.00
N THR A 358 28.86 2.98 -9.42
CA THR A 358 30.20 2.35 -9.29
C THR A 358 30.71 2.22 -7.85
N SER A 359 30.74 0.99 -7.33
CA SER A 359 31.92 0.41 -6.67
C SER A 359 31.74 -1.09 -6.48
N SER A 360 32.76 -1.82 -6.92
CA SER A 360 33.15 -3.14 -6.49
C SER A 360 33.21 -3.25 -4.97
N ASP A 361 32.87 -4.41 -4.41
CA ASP A 361 33.82 -5.16 -3.59
C ASP A 361 33.31 -6.57 -3.31
N SER A 362 34.26 -7.50 -3.49
CA SER A 362 34.28 -8.85 -2.96
C SER A 362 34.15 -8.82 -1.44
N ASP A 363 33.40 -9.75 -0.86
CA ASP A 363 33.94 -10.58 0.21
C ASP A 363 33.06 -11.79 0.50
N ASN A 364 33.72 -12.94 0.49
CA ASN A 364 33.25 -14.19 1.07
C ASN A 364 33.13 -14.00 2.59
N ASN A 365 32.11 -14.59 3.21
CA ASN A 365 32.24 -15.35 4.46
C ASN A 365 30.89 -15.99 4.83
N GLU A 366 30.82 -17.31 4.72
CA GLU A 366 29.90 -18.14 5.50
C GLU A 366 30.28 -18.08 6.98
N PRO A 367 29.31 -18.16 7.89
CA PRO A 367 29.53 -18.89 9.13
C PRO A 367 28.54 -20.04 9.29
N LEU A 368 29.11 -21.20 9.61
CA LEU A 368 28.46 -22.38 10.15
C LEU A 368 27.69 -22.06 11.44
N GLU A 369 26.44 -22.50 11.54
CA GLU A 369 25.77 -22.70 12.83
C GLU A 369 25.25 -24.12 12.99
N ASN A 370 25.62 -24.67 14.15
CA ASN A 370 25.42 -26.03 14.62
C ASN A 370 23.96 -26.27 15.04
N GLY A 371 23.62 -27.55 15.04
CA GLY A 371 22.26 -28.08 15.22
C GLY A 371 21.59 -27.73 16.55
N ASN A 372 20.29 -27.52 16.45
CA ASN A 372 19.34 -27.97 17.46
C ASN A 372 18.11 -28.55 16.75
N GLN A 373 17.99 -29.88 16.82
CA GLN A 373 16.86 -30.64 16.32
C GLN A 373 15.62 -30.34 17.17
N ILE A 374 14.70 -29.56 16.62
CA ILE A 374 13.28 -29.63 16.97
C ILE A 374 12.58 -30.15 15.72
N LYS A 375 12.08 -31.39 15.81
CA LYS A 375 11.27 -32.04 14.77
C LYS A 375 9.96 -31.26 14.57
N ASN A 376 9.99 -30.24 13.72
CA ASN A 376 8.80 -29.73 13.07
C ASN A 376 8.58 -30.59 11.82
N ASN A 377 7.41 -31.22 11.74
CA ASN A 377 6.99 -32.02 10.59
C ASN A 377 7.26 -31.26 9.28
N ASN A 378 7.96 -31.94 8.38
CA ASN A 378 8.65 -31.40 7.22
C ASN A 378 7.77 -30.53 6.31
N ASN A 379 8.34 -29.37 5.98
CA ASN A 379 7.86 -28.41 4.98
C ASN A 379 7.70 -29.05 3.59
N PHE A 380 6.48 -29.08 3.06
CA PHE A 380 6.15 -29.50 1.70
C PHE A 380 6.44 -28.39 0.67
N VAL A 381 7.70 -27.95 0.55
CA VAL A 381 8.08 -26.99 -0.50
C VAL A 381 8.83 -27.74 -1.59
N PHE A 382 8.31 -27.72 -2.82
CA PHE A 382 9.00 -28.26 -4.00
C PHE A 382 10.30 -27.49 -4.20
N GLU A 383 11.46 -28.12 -4.03
CA GLU A 383 12.73 -27.40 -4.01
C GLU A 383 13.19 -26.97 -5.41
N ASN A 384 13.79 -25.79 -5.52
CA ASN A 384 14.21 -25.22 -6.81
C ASN A 384 15.16 -26.15 -7.58
N PHE A 385 16.06 -26.84 -6.87
CA PHE A 385 16.99 -27.78 -7.51
C PHE A 385 16.30 -29.03 -8.10
N LEU A 386 15.05 -29.32 -7.74
CA LEU A 386 14.29 -30.46 -8.26
C LEU A 386 13.61 -30.17 -9.61
N ILE A 387 13.46 -28.90 -10.00
CA ILE A 387 12.75 -28.50 -11.23
C ILE A 387 13.32 -29.19 -12.48
N LYS A 388 14.65 -29.34 -12.56
CA LYS A 388 15.31 -29.95 -13.72
C LYS A 388 14.95 -31.44 -13.93
N TYR A 389 14.44 -32.10 -12.90
CA TYR A 389 14.02 -33.51 -12.96
C TYR A 389 12.56 -33.66 -13.40
N LEU A 390 11.74 -32.61 -13.33
CA LEU A 390 10.30 -32.66 -13.65
C LEU A 390 9.97 -33.28 -15.02
N PRO A 391 10.65 -32.94 -16.14
CA PRO A 391 10.34 -33.53 -17.45
C PRO A 391 10.52 -35.04 -17.53
N TRP A 392 11.24 -35.61 -16.56
CA TRP A 392 11.61 -37.01 -16.48
C TRP A 392 10.74 -37.77 -15.48
N CYS A 393 9.94 -37.07 -14.67
CA CYS A 393 8.98 -37.66 -13.74
C CYS A 393 7.86 -38.39 -14.52
N PRO A 394 7.57 -39.67 -14.23
CA PRO A 394 6.50 -40.42 -14.89
C PRO A 394 5.14 -39.71 -14.86
N THR A 395 4.78 -39.11 -13.71
CA THR A 395 3.52 -38.40 -13.51
C THR A 395 3.49 -37.07 -14.26
N PHE A 396 4.65 -36.43 -14.47
CA PHE A 396 4.71 -35.22 -15.30
C PHE A 396 4.51 -35.54 -16.78
N ARG A 397 5.10 -36.65 -17.25
CA ARG A 397 4.97 -37.11 -18.65
C ARG A 397 3.56 -37.59 -18.96
N ASN A 398 2.94 -38.28 -18.01
CA ASN A 398 1.57 -38.79 -18.11
C ASN A 398 0.74 -38.36 -16.89
N PRO A 399 0.25 -37.11 -16.87
CA PRO A 399 -0.52 -36.62 -15.74
C PRO A 399 -1.86 -37.35 -15.59
N PRO A 400 -2.34 -37.56 -14.35
CA PRO A 400 -3.65 -38.16 -14.10
C PRO A 400 -4.76 -37.18 -14.49
N PHE A 401 -5.61 -37.55 -15.44
CA PHE A 401 -6.73 -36.70 -15.89
C PHE A 401 -8.08 -37.23 -15.40
N VAL A 402 -8.95 -36.32 -14.96
CA VAL A 402 -10.34 -36.64 -14.64
C VAL A 402 -11.03 -37.15 -15.90
N ASN A 403 -11.67 -38.33 -15.81
CA ASN A 403 -12.30 -39.01 -16.95
C ASN A 403 -11.38 -39.22 -18.17
N LYS A 404 -10.05 -39.24 -17.96
CA LYS A 404 -9.05 -39.31 -19.03
C LYS A 404 -9.11 -38.15 -20.04
N ASP A 405 -9.69 -37.01 -19.66
CA ASP A 405 -9.76 -35.82 -20.52
C ASP A 405 -8.85 -34.70 -20.00
N PRO A 406 -7.76 -34.34 -20.71
CA PRO A 406 -6.83 -33.28 -20.29
C PRO A 406 -7.44 -31.86 -20.31
N ARG A 407 -8.64 -31.70 -20.87
CA ARG A 407 -9.37 -30.42 -20.89
C ARG A 407 -10.11 -30.15 -19.59
N ILE A 408 -10.35 -31.17 -18.78
CA ILE A 408 -10.91 -30.99 -17.44
C ILE A 408 -9.78 -30.55 -16.51
N LEU A 409 -9.89 -29.34 -15.98
CA LEU A 409 -8.88 -28.78 -15.08
C LEU A 409 -8.87 -29.56 -13.76
N TRP A 410 -7.71 -29.74 -13.15
CA TRP A 410 -7.61 -30.18 -11.75
C TRP A 410 -8.24 -29.15 -10.82
N ASP A 411 -8.82 -29.60 -9.70
CA ASP A 411 -9.03 -28.70 -8.58
C ASP A 411 -7.71 -28.47 -7.83
N ASP A 412 -7.67 -27.38 -7.08
CA ASP A 412 -6.47 -27.00 -6.32
C ASP A 412 -6.17 -28.04 -5.24
N ASP A 413 -7.18 -28.66 -4.64
CA ASP A 413 -6.97 -29.66 -3.60
C ASP A 413 -6.20 -30.86 -4.16
N PHE A 414 -6.59 -31.40 -5.31
CA PHE A 414 -5.87 -32.47 -6.00
C PHE A 414 -4.45 -32.03 -6.41
N LEU A 415 -4.32 -30.85 -7.00
CA LEU A 415 -3.02 -30.34 -7.46
C LEU A 415 -2.03 -30.22 -6.30
N MET A 416 -2.48 -29.67 -5.18
CA MET A 416 -1.63 -29.33 -4.04
C MET A 416 -1.42 -30.49 -3.08
N SER A 417 -2.42 -31.35 -2.87
CA SER A 417 -2.36 -32.45 -1.91
C SER A 417 -1.88 -33.78 -2.49
N VAL A 418 -2.00 -33.97 -3.82
CA VAL A 418 -1.66 -35.23 -4.49
C VAL A 418 -0.58 -35.03 -5.53
N LEU A 419 -0.84 -34.21 -6.56
CA LEU A 419 0.00 -34.17 -7.76
C LEU A 419 1.39 -33.57 -7.48
N ILE A 420 1.47 -32.42 -6.81
CA ILE A 420 2.75 -31.75 -6.50
C ILE A 420 3.62 -32.58 -5.53
N PRO A 421 3.09 -33.12 -4.42
CA PRO A 421 3.86 -34.01 -3.55
C PRO A 421 4.41 -35.23 -4.29
N GLN A 422 3.60 -35.90 -5.11
CA GLN A 422 4.04 -37.05 -5.89
C GLN A 422 5.16 -36.69 -6.87
N LEU A 423 5.02 -35.58 -7.61
CA LEU A 423 6.05 -35.09 -8.52
C LEU A 423 7.37 -34.79 -7.81
N ARG A 424 7.30 -34.29 -6.57
CA ARG A 424 8.46 -34.01 -5.74
C ARG A 424 9.19 -35.30 -5.37
N GLU A 425 8.45 -36.33 -4.95
CA GLU A 425 9.02 -37.65 -4.64
C GLU A 425 9.67 -38.30 -5.85
N GLU A 426 9.02 -38.24 -7.02
CA GLU A 426 9.57 -38.73 -8.29
C GLU A 426 10.87 -37.98 -8.67
N ALA A 427 10.87 -36.66 -8.55
CA ALA A 427 12.06 -35.84 -8.81
C ALA A 427 13.21 -36.15 -7.84
N LEU A 428 12.89 -36.38 -6.56
CA LEU A 428 13.85 -36.75 -5.53
C LEU A 428 14.44 -38.14 -5.79
N TYR A 429 13.60 -39.08 -6.24
CA TYR A 429 14.04 -40.42 -6.65
C TYR A 429 15.03 -40.33 -7.81
N LEU A 430 14.72 -39.59 -8.88
CA LEU A 430 15.62 -39.41 -10.02
C LEU A 430 16.94 -38.74 -9.63
N LYS A 431 16.93 -37.84 -8.65
CA LYS A 431 18.16 -37.25 -8.09
C LYS A 431 19.02 -38.28 -7.37
N ASN A 432 18.40 -39.13 -6.54
CA ASN A 432 19.10 -40.07 -5.66
C ASN A 432 19.51 -41.37 -6.37
N TYR A 433 18.84 -41.72 -7.47
CA TYR A 433 19.09 -42.92 -8.26
C TYR A 433 19.39 -42.54 -9.72
N PRO A 434 20.63 -42.13 -10.03
CA PRO A 434 21.02 -41.71 -11.37
C PRO A 434 20.82 -42.81 -12.41
N ALA A 435 20.16 -42.48 -13.52
CA ALA A 435 20.02 -43.39 -14.65
C ALA A 435 21.38 -43.62 -15.37
N PRO A 436 21.61 -44.79 -15.98
CA PRO A 436 22.80 -45.08 -16.78
C PRO A 436 23.02 -44.07 -17.92
N ILE A 437 24.28 -43.73 -18.23
CA ILE A 437 24.64 -42.64 -19.16
C ILE A 437 24.28 -42.92 -20.64
N ASP A 438 24.02 -44.19 -20.98
CA ASP A 438 23.51 -44.66 -22.27
C ASP A 438 22.00 -44.48 -22.42
N THR A 439 21.29 -44.12 -21.35
CA THR A 439 19.90 -43.66 -21.41
C THR A 439 19.83 -42.16 -21.68
N VAL A 440 18.74 -41.69 -22.31
CA VAL A 440 18.54 -40.26 -22.58
C VAL A 440 18.50 -39.44 -21.29
N CYS A 441 17.78 -39.96 -20.28
CA CYS A 441 17.72 -39.37 -18.93
C CYS A 441 19.09 -39.28 -18.26
N GLY A 442 19.87 -40.37 -18.27
CA GLY A 442 21.20 -40.41 -17.67
C GLY A 442 22.19 -39.49 -18.35
N ALA A 443 22.23 -39.50 -19.69
CA ALA A 443 23.06 -38.61 -20.50
C ALA A 443 22.75 -37.13 -20.22
N PHE A 444 21.47 -36.78 -20.12
CA PHE A 444 21.00 -35.41 -19.92
C PHE A 444 21.21 -34.90 -18.49
N LEU A 445 20.73 -35.64 -17.47
CA LEU A 445 20.70 -35.17 -16.08
C LEU A 445 22.02 -35.37 -15.34
N HIS A 446 22.77 -36.43 -15.68
CA HIS A 446 23.92 -36.89 -14.90
C HIS A 446 25.22 -36.92 -15.70
N GLY A 447 25.15 -37.16 -17.02
CA GLY A 447 26.31 -37.28 -17.89
C GLY A 447 26.90 -35.96 -18.39
N GLY A 448 26.20 -34.83 -18.23
CA GLY A 448 26.62 -33.53 -18.78
C GLY A 448 26.71 -33.52 -20.32
N LEU A 449 25.99 -34.42 -20.99
CA LEU A 449 26.08 -34.62 -22.43
C LEU A 449 25.03 -33.81 -23.22
N ASN A 450 24.14 -33.08 -22.54
CA ASN A 450 23.02 -32.34 -23.14
C ASN A 450 23.39 -31.43 -24.33
N ASN A 451 24.58 -30.81 -24.31
CA ASN A 451 25.09 -29.93 -25.37
C ASN A 451 26.01 -30.63 -26.38
N LYS A 452 26.29 -31.93 -26.19
CA LYS A 452 27.14 -32.72 -27.08
C LYS A 452 26.28 -33.40 -28.14
N ARG A 453 26.80 -33.50 -29.36
CA ARG A 453 26.13 -34.19 -30.46
C ARG A 453 26.27 -35.71 -30.33
N VAL A 454 25.57 -36.27 -29.35
CA VAL A 454 25.58 -37.71 -29.03
C VAL A 454 24.18 -38.34 -29.10
N PHE A 455 23.16 -37.56 -29.44
CA PHE A 455 21.77 -38.01 -29.53
C PHE A 455 21.39 -38.27 -30.98
N GLY A 456 20.87 -39.46 -31.26
CA GLY A 456 20.37 -39.87 -32.58
C GLY A 456 18.85 -40.00 -32.61
N CYS A 457 18.25 -39.80 -33.78
CA CYS A 457 16.81 -39.98 -34.02
C CYS A 457 16.51 -41.44 -34.40
N LYS A 458 15.79 -42.18 -33.54
CA LYS A 458 15.39 -43.58 -33.82
C LYS A 458 14.44 -43.71 -35.01
N LEU A 459 13.64 -42.67 -35.27
CA LEU A 459 12.67 -42.66 -36.37
C LEU A 459 13.38 -42.56 -37.74
N CYS A 460 14.48 -41.81 -37.84
CA CYS A 460 15.32 -41.79 -39.04
C CYS A 460 16.05 -43.12 -39.26
N ILE A 461 16.61 -43.70 -38.18
CA ILE A 461 17.35 -44.97 -38.25
C ILE A 461 16.45 -46.09 -38.77
N ASN A 462 15.20 -46.15 -38.29
CA ASN A 462 14.23 -47.15 -38.76
C ASN A 462 13.83 -46.97 -40.22
N ASN A 463 13.79 -45.73 -40.74
CA ASN A 463 13.54 -45.47 -42.16
C ASN A 463 14.74 -45.82 -43.04
N ASN A 464 15.97 -45.56 -42.58
CA ASN A 464 17.20 -45.88 -43.34
C ASN A 464 17.50 -47.38 -43.39
N ASN A 465 17.10 -48.18 -42.40
CA ASN A 465 17.26 -49.65 -42.47
C ASN A 465 16.48 -50.30 -43.64
N ASN A 466 15.56 -49.59 -44.28
CA ASN A 466 14.89 -50.04 -45.52
C ASN A 466 15.70 -49.73 -46.80
N ASN A 467 16.69 -48.84 -46.73
CA ASN A 467 17.53 -48.41 -47.84
C ASN A 467 19.00 -48.70 -47.50
N ASN A 468 19.55 -49.81 -48.01
CA ASN A 468 20.90 -50.34 -47.73
C ASN A 468 22.07 -49.35 -47.94
N THR A 469 22.30 -48.39 -47.04
CA THR A 469 23.54 -47.62 -46.96
C THR A 469 24.03 -47.55 -45.50
N GLN A 470 25.27 -48.00 -45.26
CA GLN A 470 25.97 -47.88 -43.98
C GLN A 470 26.42 -46.44 -43.75
N ASP A 471 25.48 -45.52 -43.53
CA ASP A 471 25.80 -44.17 -43.08
C ASP A 471 25.73 -44.08 -41.55
N ILE A 472 26.72 -43.41 -40.96
CA ILE A 472 26.74 -43.07 -39.53
C ILE A 472 25.48 -42.24 -39.24
N PRO A 473 24.67 -42.60 -38.22
CA PRO A 473 23.45 -41.85 -37.92
C PRO A 473 23.79 -40.39 -37.62
N GLN A 474 23.07 -39.45 -38.23
CA GLN A 474 23.22 -38.03 -37.94
C GLN A 474 22.99 -37.81 -36.44
N LEU A 475 23.98 -37.22 -35.76
CA LEU A 475 23.92 -36.93 -34.34
C LEU A 475 23.65 -35.45 -34.09
N TYR A 476 22.99 -35.20 -32.97
CA TYR A 476 22.44 -33.92 -32.56
C TYR A 476 22.69 -33.71 -31.06
N SER A 477 22.67 -32.45 -30.61
CA SER A 477 22.48 -32.13 -29.19
C SER A 477 21.07 -32.53 -28.75
N PHE A 478 20.82 -32.55 -27.44
CA PHE A 478 19.49 -32.92 -26.93
C PHE A 478 18.39 -31.95 -27.43
N PHE A 479 18.70 -30.66 -27.49
CA PHE A 479 17.79 -29.66 -28.05
C PHE A 479 17.58 -29.85 -29.55
N GLU A 480 18.67 -30.06 -30.30
CA GLU A 480 18.65 -30.24 -31.75
C GLU A 480 17.83 -31.49 -32.16
N VAL A 481 18.00 -32.64 -31.49
CA VAL A 481 17.25 -33.86 -31.82
C VAL A 481 15.76 -33.69 -31.54
N ARG A 482 15.41 -33.00 -30.45
CA ARG A 482 14.01 -32.73 -30.11
C ARG A 482 13.39 -31.76 -31.13
N LEU A 483 14.12 -30.75 -31.55
CA LEU A 483 13.68 -29.83 -32.59
C LEU A 483 13.44 -30.59 -33.90
N HIS A 484 14.38 -31.44 -34.30
CA HIS A 484 14.26 -32.30 -35.48
C HIS A 484 13.03 -33.20 -35.43
N LEU A 485 12.73 -33.84 -34.28
CA LEU A 485 11.52 -34.66 -34.11
C LEU A 485 10.23 -33.84 -34.34
N THR A 486 10.23 -32.57 -33.91
CA THR A 486 9.06 -31.69 -34.08
C THR A 486 8.95 -31.08 -35.47
N LYS A 487 10.08 -30.92 -36.17
CA LYS A 487 10.19 -30.33 -37.50
C LYS A 487 10.34 -31.43 -38.57
N ASP A 488 10.65 -31.01 -39.79
CA ASP A 488 11.03 -31.87 -40.90
C ASP A 488 10.00 -32.97 -41.23
N GLU A 489 10.46 -34.21 -41.41
CA GLU A 489 9.69 -35.36 -41.89
C GLU A 489 8.80 -36.01 -40.81
N HIS A 490 9.08 -35.81 -39.52
CA HIS A 490 8.40 -36.55 -38.44
C HIS A 490 7.20 -35.81 -37.84
N LYS A 491 7.26 -34.48 -37.73
CA LYS A 491 6.15 -33.64 -37.22
C LYS A 491 5.54 -34.14 -35.90
N VAL A 492 6.40 -34.64 -35.00
CA VAL A 492 5.98 -35.23 -33.73
C VAL A 492 5.36 -34.16 -32.84
N ARG A 493 4.13 -34.42 -32.39
CA ARG A 493 3.40 -33.52 -31.50
C ARG A 493 3.81 -33.70 -30.03
N MET A 494 3.97 -34.95 -29.60
CA MET A 494 4.34 -35.33 -28.23
C MET A 494 5.62 -36.17 -28.27
N ILE A 495 6.73 -35.60 -27.79
CA ILE A 495 8.02 -36.29 -27.79
C ILE A 495 8.08 -37.23 -26.59
N ASN A 496 8.39 -38.50 -26.85
CA ASN A 496 8.79 -39.46 -25.83
C ASN A 496 10.28 -39.76 -26.01
N ASP A 497 11.09 -39.09 -25.18
CA ASP A 497 12.55 -39.09 -25.29
C ASP A 497 13.13 -40.51 -25.37
N ASP A 498 12.69 -41.43 -24.50
CA ASP A 498 13.28 -42.77 -24.40
C ASP A 498 12.92 -43.66 -25.61
N SER A 499 11.73 -43.47 -26.18
CA SER A 499 11.28 -44.23 -27.36
C SER A 499 11.76 -43.66 -28.70
N MET A 500 12.08 -42.36 -28.76
CA MET A 500 12.37 -41.65 -30.01
C MET A 500 13.84 -41.28 -30.18
N ILE A 501 14.59 -41.21 -29.09
CA ILE A 501 16.00 -40.77 -29.08
C ILE A 501 16.88 -41.92 -28.60
N GLU A 502 18.04 -42.06 -29.24
CA GLU A 502 19.12 -42.98 -28.84
C GLU A 502 20.36 -42.17 -28.44
N VAL A 503 21.16 -42.67 -27.49
CA VAL A 503 22.39 -42.00 -27.03
C VAL A 503 23.61 -42.84 -27.39
N TYR A 504 24.67 -42.18 -27.86
CA TYR A 504 25.97 -42.80 -28.15
C TYR A 504 27.09 -42.19 -27.28
N PRO A 505 27.19 -42.56 -25.98
CA PRO A 505 28.11 -41.90 -25.04
C PRO A 505 29.59 -42.06 -25.40
N SER A 506 29.96 -43.15 -26.07
CA SER A 506 31.33 -43.44 -26.51
C SER A 506 31.89 -42.39 -27.46
N LEU A 507 31.03 -41.74 -28.25
CA LEU A 507 31.39 -40.71 -29.22
C LEU A 507 31.67 -39.34 -28.57
N SER A 508 31.46 -39.21 -27.26
CA SER A 508 31.78 -37.97 -26.52
C SER A 508 33.28 -37.77 -26.25
N LYS A 509 34.11 -38.81 -26.43
CA LYS A 509 35.54 -38.83 -26.03
C LYS A 509 36.54 -38.70 -27.19
N SER A 510 36.10 -38.59 -28.45
CA SER A 510 37.02 -38.44 -29.59
C SER A 510 37.66 -37.05 -29.62
N ALA A 511 38.97 -36.99 -29.89
CA ALA A 511 39.88 -35.88 -29.64
C ALA A 511 39.67 -34.58 -30.48
N ASP A 512 38.66 -34.51 -31.35
CA ASP A 512 38.33 -33.32 -32.15
C ASP A 512 37.32 -32.40 -31.43
N ASN A 513 37.67 -31.93 -30.23
CA ASN A 513 36.74 -31.22 -29.34
C ASN A 513 36.41 -29.77 -29.74
N THR A 514 36.87 -29.30 -30.91
CA THR A 514 36.56 -27.96 -31.46
C THR A 514 35.53 -27.96 -32.60
N SER A 515 35.14 -29.12 -33.14
CA SER A 515 34.25 -29.21 -34.32
C SER A 515 32.84 -29.75 -34.03
N TYR A 516 32.54 -30.18 -32.80
CA TYR A 516 31.27 -30.82 -32.43
C TYR A 516 30.55 -30.20 -31.21
N SER A 517 30.73 -28.90 -30.94
CA SER A 517 29.83 -28.20 -30.01
C SER A 517 28.46 -28.05 -30.67
N GLY A 518 27.44 -28.72 -30.11
CA GLY A 518 26.05 -28.51 -30.51
C GLY A 518 25.61 -27.06 -30.25
N GLN A 519 24.46 -26.67 -30.80
CA GLN A 519 23.91 -25.33 -30.55
C GLN A 519 23.88 -25.01 -29.04
N LEU A 520 24.44 -23.86 -28.67
CA LEU A 520 24.41 -23.34 -27.30
C LEU A 520 22.97 -23.27 -26.80
N PHE A 521 22.76 -23.64 -25.54
CA PHE A 521 21.46 -23.58 -24.88
C PHE A 521 20.74 -22.27 -25.24
N PRO A 522 19.50 -22.33 -25.74
CA PRO A 522 18.81 -21.15 -26.25
C PRO A 522 18.64 -20.11 -25.15
N ARG A 523 18.70 -18.81 -25.50
CA ARG A 523 18.50 -17.70 -24.56
C ARG A 523 17.04 -17.24 -24.48
N ASN A 524 16.20 -17.63 -25.44
CA ASN A 524 14.79 -17.28 -25.47
C ASN A 524 13.99 -18.14 -24.49
N LYS A 525 13.15 -17.51 -23.65
CA LYS A 525 12.41 -18.19 -22.55
C LYS A 525 11.65 -19.47 -22.96
N PRO A 526 10.91 -19.53 -24.10
CA PRO A 526 10.16 -20.74 -24.47
C PRO A 526 11.07 -21.91 -24.87
N GLU A 527 12.14 -21.60 -25.59
CA GLU A 527 13.12 -22.58 -26.06
C GLU A 527 13.93 -23.16 -24.90
N VAL A 528 14.15 -22.39 -23.81
CA VAL A 528 14.81 -22.90 -22.59
C VAL A 528 14.03 -24.05 -21.97
N PHE A 529 12.70 -23.93 -21.86
CA PHE A 529 11.88 -25.03 -21.34
C PHE A 529 11.93 -26.24 -22.27
N PHE A 530 11.82 -26.02 -23.58
CA PHE A 530 11.89 -27.12 -24.53
C PHE A 530 13.25 -27.84 -24.52
N ALA A 531 14.35 -27.08 -24.45
CA ALA A 531 15.71 -27.59 -24.31
C ALA A 531 15.96 -28.31 -22.98
N ALA A 532 15.20 -27.95 -21.93
CA ALA A 532 15.24 -28.61 -20.64
C ALA A 532 14.44 -29.92 -20.59
N GLY A 533 13.75 -30.31 -21.68
CA GLY A 533 13.00 -31.56 -21.79
C GLY A 533 11.48 -31.41 -21.70
N PHE A 534 10.95 -30.20 -21.47
CA PHE A 534 9.51 -29.97 -21.37
C PHE A 534 8.84 -30.05 -22.76
N ASN A 535 7.74 -30.80 -22.87
CA ASN A 535 6.92 -30.83 -24.08
C ASN A 535 6.06 -29.56 -24.14
N CYS A 536 6.60 -28.48 -24.69
CA CYS A 536 5.91 -27.21 -24.90
C CYS A 536 5.94 -26.72 -26.36
N ASN A 537 6.36 -27.58 -27.30
CA ASN A 537 6.50 -27.25 -28.72
C ASN A 537 5.20 -26.78 -29.39
N LEU A 538 4.04 -27.28 -28.95
CA LEU A 538 2.75 -26.92 -29.52
C LEU A 538 2.22 -25.59 -28.96
N ILE A 539 2.52 -25.28 -27.70
CA ILE A 539 2.06 -24.04 -27.04
C ILE A 539 3.02 -22.86 -27.27
N CYS A 540 4.27 -23.13 -27.64
CA CYS A 540 5.28 -22.13 -27.94
C CYS A 540 5.49 -21.90 -29.46
N ASN A 541 4.67 -22.53 -30.32
CA ASN A 541 4.76 -22.47 -31.79
C ASN A 541 6.16 -22.78 -32.34
N LEU A 542 6.86 -23.75 -31.76
CA LEU A 542 8.16 -24.23 -32.25
C LEU A 542 8.05 -25.06 -33.54
N LEU A 543 6.83 -25.27 -34.05
CA LEU A 543 6.52 -25.99 -35.28
C LEU A 543 6.66 -25.15 -36.56
N ASN A 544 6.92 -23.84 -36.45
CA ASN A 544 7.12 -22.97 -37.60
C ASN A 544 8.56 -22.99 -38.15
#